data_AF-A0A496LR02-F1
#
_entry.id   AF-A0A496LR02-F1
#
_cell.length_a   1.000
_cell.length_b   1.000
_cell.length_c   1.000
_cell.angle_alpha   90.00
_cell.angle_beta   90.00
_cell.angle_gamma   90.00
#
_symmetry.space_group_name_H-M   'P 1'
#
loop_
_entity.id
_entity.type
_entity.pdbx_description
1 polymer ?
#
loop_
_entity_poly.entity_id
_entity_poly.type
_entity_poly.pdbx_seq_one_letter_code
_entity_poly.pdbx_strand_id
1 'polypeptide(L)' 'QDAFYVFGSVLQSARGDDLITFARLRDAQDFMREKKGHKILQFREISAKLIDYLR' A
#
# COMPACT_ATOMS: atom_id res chain seq x y z
N GLN A 1 -3.12 -12.92 10.97
CA GLN A 1 -1.88 -12.30 10.47
C GLN A 1 -2.21 -10.87 10.10
N ASP A 2 -1.35 -9.92 10.46
CA ASP A 2 -1.52 -8.50 10.09
C ASP A 2 -0.66 -8.20 8.85
N ALA A 3 -1.20 -7.42 7.91
CA ALA A 3 -0.53 -7.05 6.67
C ALA A 3 -0.75 -5.56 6.41
N PHE A 4 0.30 -4.90 5.90
CA PHE A 4 0.35 -3.46 5.65
C PHE A 4 0.65 -3.20 4.17
N TYR A 5 -0.10 -2.30 3.56
CA TYR A 5 -0.04 -1.99 2.13
C TYR A 5 0.37 -0.54 1.96
N VAL A 6 1.41 -0.26 1.19
CA VAL A 6 1.80 1.11 0.85
C VAL A 6 1.17 1.50 -0.47
N PHE A 7 0.39 2.58 -0.46
CA PHE A 7 -0.31 3.12 -1.62
C PHE A 7 0.35 4.42 -2.13
N GLY A 8 0.32 4.62 -3.45
CA GLY A 8 0.79 5.85 -4.09
C GLY A 8 2.30 6.02 -4.09
N SER A 9 3.07 4.94 -4.00
CA SER A 9 4.53 5.04 -4.14
C SER A 9 4.91 5.25 -5.60
N VAL A 10 6.00 5.98 -5.84
CA VAL A 10 6.53 6.28 -7.19
C VAL A 10 6.96 5.00 -7.94
N LEU A 11 7.01 3.86 -7.25
CA LEU A 11 7.37 2.55 -7.79
C LEU A 11 6.18 1.80 -8.42
N GLN A 12 4.99 2.40 -8.48
CA GLN A 12 3.86 1.77 -9.14
C GLN A 12 4.12 1.57 -10.63
N SER A 13 3.72 0.40 -11.15
CA SER A 13 3.43 0.16 -12.57
C SER A 13 2.76 1.38 -13.21
N ALA A 14 2.97 1.60 -14.52
CA ALA A 14 2.35 2.70 -15.26
C ALA A 14 0.81 2.78 -15.13
N ARG A 15 0.16 1.72 -14.64
CA ARG A 15 -1.29 1.64 -14.37
C ARG A 15 -1.69 1.95 -12.92
N GLY A 16 -0.75 2.10 -11.98
CA GLY A 16 -1.06 2.55 -10.61
C GLY A 16 -1.75 1.49 -9.74
N ASP A 17 -1.63 0.22 -10.10
CA ASP A 17 -2.36 -0.92 -9.55
C ASP A 17 -1.55 -1.77 -8.56
N ASP A 18 -0.23 -1.56 -8.47
CA ASP A 18 0.61 -2.33 -7.55
C ASP A 18 0.41 -1.90 -6.09
N LEU A 19 0.09 -2.89 -5.25
CA LEU A 19 0.07 -2.77 -3.79
C LEU A 19 1.23 -3.56 -3.18
N ILE A 20 2.23 -2.86 -2.66
CA ILE A 20 3.37 -3.50 -2.00
C ILE A 20 2.97 -3.82 -0.55
N THR A 21 3.06 -5.10 -0.20
CA THR A 21 2.59 -5.65 1.08
C THR A 21 3.76 -5.96 2.01
N PHE A 22 3.60 -5.62 3.29
CA PHE A 22 4.59 -5.82 4.34
C PHE A 22 3.97 -6.53 5.55
N ALA A 23 4.75 -7.38 6.20
CA ALA A 23 4.34 -8.05 7.44
C ALA A 23 4.47 -7.16 8.69
N ARG A 24 5.31 -6.12 8.63
CA ARG A 24 5.56 -5.19 9.75
C ARG A 24 5.26 -3.76 9.32
N LEU A 25 4.62 -3.00 10.22
CA LEU A 25 4.33 -1.58 9.99
C LEU A 25 5.59 -0.76 9.75
N ARG A 26 6.67 -1.10 10.46
CA ARG A 26 7.94 -0.37 10.36
C ARG A 26 8.51 -0.45 8.94
N ASP A 27 8.51 -1.64 8.35
CA ASP A 27 9.01 -1.86 6.99
C ASP A 27 8.18 -1.08 5.96
N ALA A 28 6.85 -1.04 6.13
CA ALA A 28 5.95 -0.24 5.31
C ALA A 28 6.21 1.28 5.45
N GLN A 29 6.52 1.76 6.65
CA GLN A 29 6.86 3.16 6.90
C GLN A 29 8.20 3.57 6.29
N ASP A 30 9.20 2.70 6.41
CA ASP A 30 10.52 2.90 5.81
C ASP A 30 10.37 2.98 4.29
N PHE A 31 9.64 2.03 3.68
CA PHE A 31 9.37 2.03 2.24
C PHE A 31 8.56 3.26 1.78
N MET A 32 7.51 3.64 2.51
CA MET A 32 6.69 4.82 2.20
C MET A 32 7.55 6.10 2.18
N ARG A 33 8.43 6.29 3.16
CA ARG A 33 9.35 7.45 3.18
C ARG A 33 10.29 7.44 1.98
N GLU A 34 10.90 6.29 1.69
CA GLU A 34 11.89 6.17 0.62
C GLU A 34 11.27 6.37 -0.77
N LYS A 35 10.08 5.80 -1.00
CA LYS A 35 9.41 5.79 -2.30
C LYS A 35 8.28 6.82 -2.42
N LYS A 36 8.25 7.81 -1.51
CA LYS A 36 7.23 8.87 -1.43
C LYS A 36 5.80 8.33 -1.50
N GLY A 37 5.54 7.21 -0.83
CA GLY A 37 4.18 6.66 -0.71
C GLY A 37 3.25 7.63 0.01
N HIS A 38 1.96 7.56 -0.29
CA HIS A 38 0.95 8.50 0.21
C HIS A 38 0.26 7.98 1.46
N LYS A 39 0.07 6.66 1.59
CA LYS A 39 -0.67 6.06 2.70
C LYS A 39 -0.26 4.61 2.96
N ILE A 40 -0.33 4.20 4.23
CA ILE A 40 -0.28 2.79 4.64
C ILE A 40 -1.69 2.35 5.01
N LEU A 41 -2.12 1.21 4.49
CA LEU A 41 -3.42 0.58 4.77
C LEU A 41 -3.19 -0.78 5.42
N GLN A 42 -4.04 -1.20 6.35
CA GLN A 42 -4.07 -2.58 6.85
C GLN A 42 -5.12 -3.41 6.11
N PHE A 43 -4.98 -4.74 6.10
CA PHE A 43 -5.99 -5.63 5.50
C PHE A 43 -7.41 -5.38 6.05
N ARG A 44 -7.53 -5.06 7.33
CA ARG A 44 -8.83 -4.73 7.97
C ARG A 44 -9.43 -3.41 7.47
N GLU A 45 -8.60 -2.54 6.92
CA GLU A 45 -8.99 -1.24 6.35
C GLU A 45 -9.22 -1.33 4.83
N ILE A 46 -8.91 -2.47 4.21
CA ILE A 46 -9.26 -2.76 2.81
C ILE A 46 -10.77 -2.99 2.74
N SER A 47 -11.49 -1.91 2.45
CA SER A 47 -12.93 -1.95 2.18
C SER A 47 -13.21 -2.26 0.70
N ALA A 48 -14.44 -2.66 0.38
CA ALA A 48 -14.90 -2.85 -1.00
C ALA A 48 -14.58 -1.63 -1.90
N LYS A 49 -14.56 -0.41 -1.35
CA LYS A 49 -14.18 0.80 -2.07
C LYS A 49 -12.71 0.81 -2.53
N LEU A 50 -11.80 0.19 -1.79
CA LEU A 50 -10.40 0.08 -2.22
C LEU A 50 -10.26 -0.98 -3.32
N ILE A 51 -11.00 -2.08 -3.22
CA ILE A 51 -11.05 -3.11 -4.27
C ILE A 51 -11.63 -2.53 -5.57
N ASP A 52 -12.68 -1.71 -5.49
CA ASP A 52 -13.24 -1.00 -6.64
C ASP A 52 -12.27 0.04 -7.24
N TYR A 53 -11.39 0.63 -6.43
CA TYR A 53 -10.36 1.57 -6.90
C TYR A 53 -9.22 0.87 -7.65
N LEU A 54 -8.96 -0.42 -7.36
CA LEU A 54 -7.93 -1.23 -8.01
C LEU A 54 -8.42 -1.92 -9.29
N ARG A 55 -9.67 -1.66 -9.71
CA ARG A 55 -10.34 -2.35 -10.81
C ARG A 55 -10.26 -1.60 -12.14
#